data_AF-A0A7J8T488-F1
#
_entry.id   AF-A0A7J8T488-F1
#
_cell.length_a   1.000
_cell.length_b   1.000
_cell.length_c   1.000
_cell.angle_alpha   90.00
_cell.angle_beta   90.00
_cell.angle_gamma   90.00
#
_symmetry.space_group_name_H-M   'P 1'
#
loop_
_entity.id
_entity.type
_entity.pdbx_description
1 polymer ?
#
loop_
_entity_poly.entity_id
_entity_poly.type
_entity_poly.pdbx_seq_one_letter_code
_entity_poly.pdbx_strand_id
1 'polypeptide(L)'
;MATLQVTSPKELISITASSSLFSSRLRSSSKISLKKSFLRTRHRFGGIACSFAPMETAKIKVVGVGGGGNNAVNRMIGSGLQGVDFYAINTDSQALLQSAAENPLQIGELLTRGLGTGGNPLLGEQAAEESRDAIANALKGSDLVFITAGMGGGTGSGAAPVVAQIAKEAGYLTVGVVTYPFSFEGRKRTVQACPFNSSMQCSG
;
A
#
# COMPACT_ATOMS: atom_id res chain seq x y z
N MET A 1 -0.93 31.10 -50.19
CA MET A 1 0.35 30.39 -49.99
C MET A 1 0.26 29.68 -48.64
N ALA A 2 -0.49 28.59 -48.56
CA ALA A 2 -0.07 27.19 -48.77
C ALA A 2 0.48 26.56 -47.47
N THR A 3 -0.45 25.92 -46.75
CA THR A 3 -0.29 24.99 -45.64
C THR A 3 0.32 23.67 -46.13
N LEU A 4 1.21 23.06 -45.34
CA LEU A 4 1.71 21.69 -45.57
C LEU A 4 1.26 20.77 -44.44
N GLN A 5 0.20 20.01 -44.72
CA GLN A 5 -0.08 18.71 -44.10
C GLN A 5 0.56 17.63 -44.98
N VAL A 6 1.14 16.59 -44.37
CA VAL A 6 1.56 15.38 -45.08
C VAL A 6 0.70 14.22 -44.61
N THR A 7 -0.12 13.72 -45.52
CA THR A 7 -0.83 12.44 -45.47
C THR A 7 -0.09 11.42 -46.34
N SER A 8 0.13 10.22 -45.78
CA SER A 8 0.12 8.82 -46.32
C SER A 8 0.68 8.53 -47.75
N PRO A 9 1.21 7.31 -48.09
CA PRO A 9 0.41 6.06 -48.15
C PRO A 9 1.17 4.70 -48.01
N LYS A 10 0.39 3.61 -47.78
CA LYS A 10 0.59 2.18 -48.19
C LYS A 10 0.37 1.15 -47.07
N GLU A 11 -0.91 0.95 -46.77
CA GLU A 11 -1.51 -0.36 -46.49
C GLU A 11 -1.45 -1.26 -47.75
N LEU A 12 -1.66 -2.57 -47.57
CA LEU A 12 -1.81 -3.68 -48.54
C LEU A 12 -0.56 -4.52 -48.91
N ILE A 13 -0.53 -5.76 -48.40
CA ILE A 13 -0.67 -7.06 -49.11
C ILE A 13 -0.38 -8.15 -48.05
N SER A 14 -1.39 -8.80 -47.45
CA SER A 14 -2.16 -9.95 -47.94
C SER A 14 -1.42 -11.30 -47.90
N ILE A 15 -1.92 -12.17 -47.00
CA ILE A 15 -2.43 -13.54 -47.24
C ILE A 15 -1.49 -14.54 -47.97
N THR A 16 -1.47 -15.78 -47.42
CA THR A 16 -1.14 -17.10 -48.02
C THR A 16 0.22 -17.70 -47.66
N ALA A 17 0.17 -18.74 -46.82
CA ALA A 17 0.71 -20.06 -47.15
C ALA A 17 0.41 -21.05 -46.01
N SER A 18 -0.73 -21.74 -46.11
CA SER A 18 -0.91 -23.07 -45.53
C SER A 18 -0.28 -24.14 -46.44
N SER A 19 -0.04 -25.32 -45.86
CA SER A 19 0.27 -26.62 -46.47
C SER A 19 1.75 -27.04 -46.60
N SER A 20 2.10 -28.07 -45.82
CA SER A 20 2.77 -29.26 -46.37
C SER A 20 2.37 -30.51 -45.56
N LEU A 21 1.56 -31.33 -46.21
CA LEU A 21 1.35 -32.76 -45.96
C LEU A 21 2.50 -33.56 -46.62
N PHE A 22 2.61 -34.85 -46.27
CA PHE A 22 3.62 -35.89 -46.63
C PHE A 22 4.70 -36.08 -45.54
N SER A 23 4.97 -37.27 -45.00
CA SER A 23 4.94 -38.61 -45.60
C SER A 23 4.70 -39.75 -44.57
N SER A 24 3.99 -40.77 -45.04
CA SER A 24 3.74 -42.10 -44.47
C SER A 24 4.99 -43.01 -44.40
N ARG A 25 5.09 -43.93 -43.41
CA ARG A 25 5.15 -45.41 -43.60
C ARG A 25 5.40 -46.22 -42.32
N LEU A 26 4.95 -47.48 -42.41
CA LEU A 26 4.71 -48.53 -41.42
C LEU A 26 5.89 -49.48 -41.10
N ARG A 27 5.65 -50.31 -40.06
CA ARG A 27 6.29 -51.57 -39.60
C ARG A 27 7.37 -51.39 -38.50
N SER A 28 7.49 -52.21 -37.46
CA SER A 28 7.10 -53.61 -37.24
C SER A 28 6.99 -53.95 -35.74
N SER A 29 6.20 -54.98 -35.43
CA SER A 29 5.97 -55.69 -34.17
C SER A 29 7.16 -55.93 -33.24
N SER A 30 6.90 -55.88 -31.93
CA SER A 30 7.14 -57.01 -31.02
C SER A 30 6.38 -56.86 -29.70
N LYS A 31 5.59 -57.88 -29.40
CA LYS A 31 4.80 -58.08 -28.19
C LYS A 31 5.72 -58.25 -26.97
N ILE A 32 5.46 -57.54 -25.87
CA ILE A 32 5.77 -58.03 -24.52
C ILE A 32 4.58 -57.73 -23.62
N SER A 33 3.82 -58.79 -23.36
CA SER A 33 2.83 -58.89 -22.30
C SER A 33 3.56 -59.07 -20.98
N LEU A 34 3.41 -58.12 -20.06
CA LEU A 34 3.70 -58.35 -18.65
C LEU A 34 2.53 -57.81 -17.83
N LYS A 35 1.57 -58.71 -17.60
CA LYS A 35 0.59 -58.58 -16.52
C LYS A 35 1.37 -58.51 -15.20
N LYS A 36 1.30 -57.37 -14.51
CA LYS A 36 1.34 -57.33 -13.05
C LYS A 36 0.10 -56.61 -12.55
N SER A 37 -0.88 -57.42 -12.18
CA SER A 37 -1.98 -57.05 -11.30
C SER A 37 -1.40 -56.59 -9.96
N PHE A 38 -1.10 -55.30 -9.86
CA PHE A 38 -0.83 -54.65 -8.60
C PHE A 38 -2.13 -53.95 -8.17
N LEU A 39 -2.94 -54.67 -7.39
CA LEU A 39 -4.06 -54.10 -6.64
C LEU A 39 -3.49 -53.10 -5.64
N ARG A 40 -3.29 -51.87 -6.09
CA ARG A 40 -2.98 -50.74 -5.21
C ARG A 40 -4.32 -50.25 -4.67
N THR A 41 -4.52 -50.49 -3.40
CA THR A 41 -5.63 -50.01 -2.58
C THR A 41 -5.92 -48.55 -2.93
N ARG A 42 -7.08 -48.28 -3.52
CA ARG A 42 -7.56 -46.92 -3.79
C ARG A 42 -7.91 -46.26 -2.47
N HIS A 43 -6.95 -45.55 -1.87
CA HIS A 43 -7.32 -44.48 -0.95
C HIS A 43 -8.08 -43.43 -1.77
N ARG A 44 -9.37 -43.29 -1.48
CA ARG A 44 -10.18 -42.17 -1.96
C ARG A 44 -9.61 -40.90 -1.33
N PHE A 45 -8.63 -40.29 -2.02
CA PHE A 45 -8.38 -38.88 -1.83
C PHE A 45 -9.60 -38.15 -2.37
N GLY A 46 -10.49 -37.73 -1.46
CA GLY A 46 -11.50 -36.73 -1.76
C GLY A 46 -10.76 -35.50 -2.26
N GLY A 47 -10.90 -35.22 -3.55
CA GLY A 47 -10.36 -34.00 -4.14
C GLY A 47 -11.08 -32.81 -3.53
N ILE A 48 -10.40 -32.13 -2.60
CA ILE A 48 -10.78 -30.77 -2.22
C ILE A 48 -10.42 -29.92 -3.44
N ALA A 49 -11.42 -29.61 -4.26
CA ALA A 49 -11.27 -28.62 -5.30
C ALA A 49 -11.16 -27.26 -4.62
N CYS A 50 -9.94 -26.74 -4.51
CA CYS A 50 -9.72 -25.36 -4.09
C CYS A 50 -10.22 -24.46 -5.23
N SER A 51 -11.37 -23.82 -5.03
CA SER A 51 -11.87 -22.80 -5.95
C SER A 51 -10.98 -21.57 -5.79
N PHE A 52 -10.03 -21.39 -6.71
CA PHE A 52 -9.33 -20.13 -6.89
C PHE A 52 -10.32 -19.12 -7.48
N ALA A 53 -11.15 -18.53 -6.63
CA ALA A 53 -11.90 -17.34 -6.98
C ALA A 53 -10.91 -16.16 -6.89
N PRO A 54 -10.74 -15.35 -7.96
CA PRO A 54 -9.97 -14.13 -7.85
C PRO A 54 -10.67 -13.25 -6.80
N MET A 55 -10.06 -13.10 -5.63
CA MET A 55 -10.59 -12.18 -4.63
C MET A 55 -10.54 -10.76 -5.16
N GLU A 56 -11.52 -9.98 -4.74
CA GLU A 56 -11.56 -8.54 -4.93
C GLU A 56 -10.22 -7.93 -4.46
N THR A 57 -9.67 -7.01 -5.24
CA THR A 57 -8.37 -6.39 -4.95
C THR A 57 -8.38 -5.76 -3.57
N ALA A 58 -7.46 -6.17 -2.69
CA ALA A 58 -7.35 -5.65 -1.34
C ALA A 58 -7.20 -4.12 -1.36
N LYS A 59 -7.97 -3.43 -0.51
CA LYS A 59 -7.94 -1.97 -0.37
C LYS A 59 -6.81 -1.58 0.57
N ILE A 60 -5.72 -1.09 -0.02
CA ILE A 60 -4.53 -0.67 0.70
C ILE A 60 -4.55 0.85 0.85
N LYS A 61 -4.43 1.33 2.08
CA LYS A 61 -4.29 2.76 2.37
C LYS A 61 -2.93 3.06 2.96
N VAL A 62 -2.28 4.11 2.46
CA VAL A 62 -1.04 4.65 3.01
C VAL A 62 -1.32 6.00 3.64
N VAL A 63 -1.04 6.12 4.93
CA VAL A 63 -1.35 7.28 5.76
C VAL A 63 -0.04 7.91 6.21
N GLY A 64 0.30 9.05 5.63
CA GLY A 64 1.39 9.90 6.09
C GLY A 64 0.95 10.74 7.28
N VAL A 65 1.71 10.71 8.36
CA VAL A 65 1.42 11.51 9.57
C VAL A 65 2.53 12.51 9.83
N GLY A 66 2.16 13.79 9.90
CA GLY A 66 3.05 14.92 10.11
C GLY A 66 3.94 15.21 8.89
N GLY A 67 4.85 16.19 9.02
CA GLY A 67 5.66 16.66 7.89
C GLY A 67 6.56 15.58 7.26
N GLY A 68 7.20 14.74 8.08
CA GLY A 68 8.05 13.64 7.58
C GLY A 68 7.25 12.55 6.85
N GLY A 69 6.11 12.15 7.42
CA GLY A 69 5.21 11.18 6.80
C GLY A 69 4.61 11.70 5.49
N ASN A 70 4.13 12.95 5.48
CA ASN A 70 3.58 13.58 4.28
C ASN A 70 4.62 13.72 3.16
N ASN A 71 5.88 14.04 3.49
CA ASN A 71 6.97 14.05 2.51
C ASN A 71 7.22 12.64 1.93
N ALA A 72 7.21 11.61 2.77
CA ALA A 72 7.32 10.22 2.29
C ALA A 72 6.18 9.86 1.35
N VAL A 73 4.94 10.23 1.68
CA VAL A 73 3.76 10.04 0.81
C VAL A 73 3.92 10.77 -0.52
N ASN A 74 4.31 12.03 -0.51
CA ASN A 74 4.55 12.78 -1.74
C ASN A 74 5.60 12.09 -2.64
N ARG A 75 6.65 11.50 -2.06
CA ARG A 75 7.65 10.73 -2.82
C ARG A 75 7.09 9.42 -3.36
N MET A 76 6.25 8.71 -2.61
CA MET A 76 5.58 7.50 -3.09
C MET A 76 4.67 7.80 -4.29
N ILE A 77 3.91 8.89 -4.22
CA ILE A 77 3.07 9.37 -5.33
C ILE A 77 3.94 9.74 -6.53
N GLY A 78 5.00 10.53 -6.32
CA GLY A 78 5.93 10.93 -7.39
C GLY A 78 6.66 9.75 -8.04
N SER A 79 6.79 8.62 -7.34
CA SER A 79 7.37 7.38 -7.88
C SER A 79 6.38 6.54 -8.72
N GLY A 80 5.09 6.90 -8.71
CA GLY A 80 4.05 6.23 -9.50
C GLY A 80 3.56 4.91 -8.88
N LEU A 81 3.54 4.80 -7.55
CA LEU A 81 2.98 3.63 -6.86
C LEU A 81 1.46 3.57 -7.09
N GLN A 82 0.97 2.45 -7.63
CA GLN A 82 -0.43 2.23 -8.01
C GLN A 82 -1.14 1.26 -7.06
N GLY A 83 -2.47 1.32 -7.02
CA GLY A 83 -3.31 0.40 -6.24
C GLY A 83 -3.32 0.71 -4.74
N VAL A 84 -3.03 1.96 -4.37
CA VAL A 84 -2.93 2.42 -2.99
C VAL A 84 -3.59 3.78 -2.87
N ASP A 85 -4.43 3.95 -1.86
CA ASP A 85 -5.02 5.26 -1.54
C ASP A 85 -4.08 6.04 -0.61
N PHE A 86 -3.69 7.24 -1.01
CA PHE A 86 -2.79 8.07 -0.22
C PHE A 86 -3.55 9.10 0.63
N TYR A 87 -3.22 9.10 1.91
CA TYR A 87 -3.74 10.03 2.91
C TYR A 87 -2.59 10.81 3.53
N ALA A 88 -2.80 12.11 3.76
CA ALA A 88 -1.84 12.98 4.43
C ALA A 88 -2.51 13.61 5.65
N ILE A 89 -2.03 13.31 6.84
CA ILE A 89 -2.57 13.78 8.11
C ILE A 89 -1.60 14.78 8.71
N ASN A 90 -2.06 16.00 9.01
CA ASN A 90 -1.23 16.98 9.69
C ASN A 90 -2.05 17.99 10.50
N THR A 91 -1.42 18.58 11.49
CA THR A 91 -1.97 19.73 12.25
C THR A 91 -1.69 21.06 11.56
N ASP A 92 -0.69 21.08 10.67
CA ASP A 92 -0.30 22.27 9.92
C ASP A 92 -1.04 22.29 8.57
N SER A 93 -1.89 23.30 8.38
CA SER A 93 -2.69 23.45 7.17
C SER A 93 -1.85 23.84 5.95
N GLN A 94 -0.77 24.60 6.14
CA GLN A 94 0.12 25.01 5.05
C GLN A 94 0.83 23.80 4.45
N ALA A 95 1.27 22.87 5.31
CA ALA A 95 1.89 21.63 4.88
C ALA A 95 0.89 20.72 4.13
N LEU A 96 -0.39 20.74 4.47
CA LEU A 96 -1.43 19.96 3.78
C LEU A 96 -1.76 20.54 2.41
N LEU A 97 -1.80 21.87 2.27
CA LEU A 97 -2.00 22.54 0.96
C LEU A 97 -0.89 22.20 -0.05
N GLN A 98 0.31 21.87 0.43
CA GLN A 98 1.45 21.45 -0.39
C GLN A 98 1.52 19.92 -0.61
N SER A 99 0.60 19.15 -0.01
CA SER A 99 0.61 17.69 -0.17
C SER A 99 0.11 17.28 -1.56
N ALA A 100 0.74 16.25 -2.13
CA ALA A 100 0.30 15.62 -3.36
C ALA A 100 -0.74 14.51 -3.13
N ALA A 101 -1.04 14.20 -1.87
CA ALA A 101 -2.01 13.16 -1.51
C ALA A 101 -3.43 13.55 -1.93
N GLU A 102 -4.20 12.56 -2.39
CA GLU A 102 -5.59 12.75 -2.80
C GLU A 102 -6.49 13.13 -1.63
N ASN A 103 -6.16 12.64 -0.43
CA ASN A 103 -6.97 12.80 0.77
C ASN A 103 -6.16 13.47 1.90
N PRO A 104 -5.97 14.81 1.86
CA PRO A 104 -5.41 15.55 2.99
C PRO A 104 -6.44 15.65 4.13
N LEU A 105 -6.00 15.40 5.36
CA LEU A 105 -6.81 15.48 6.57
C LEU A 105 -6.10 16.37 7.58
N GLN A 106 -6.75 17.49 7.91
CA GLN A 106 -6.31 18.35 9.00
C GLN A 106 -6.83 17.81 10.33
N ILE A 107 -5.97 17.76 11.34
CA ILE A 107 -6.31 17.31 12.69
C ILE A 107 -6.02 18.41 13.73
N GLY A 108 -6.77 18.42 14.83
CA GLY A 108 -6.62 19.42 15.89
C GLY A 108 -6.87 20.85 15.42
N GLU A 109 -7.92 21.06 14.62
CA GLU A 109 -8.30 22.38 14.12
C GLU A 109 -8.61 23.35 15.26
N LEU A 110 -9.25 22.87 16.32
CA LEU A 110 -9.60 23.71 17.47
C LEU A 110 -8.36 24.02 18.33
N LEU A 111 -7.48 23.03 18.52
CA LEU A 111 -6.27 23.16 19.34
C LEU A 111 -5.17 24.00 18.68
N THR A 112 -4.87 23.73 17.41
CA THR A 112 -3.70 24.32 16.73
C THR A 112 -4.07 25.46 15.78
N ARG A 113 -5.34 25.57 15.39
CA ARG A 113 -5.84 26.52 14.38
C ARG A 113 -5.07 26.44 13.06
N GLY A 114 -4.56 25.25 12.73
CA GLY A 114 -3.78 25.02 11.49
C GLY A 114 -2.32 25.48 11.54
N LEU A 115 -1.80 25.92 12.69
CA LEU A 115 -0.42 26.41 12.84
C LEU A 115 0.59 25.30 13.15
N GLY A 116 0.10 24.09 13.42
CA GLY A 116 0.93 22.96 13.84
C GLY A 116 1.23 22.91 15.34
N THR A 117 2.06 21.95 15.73
CA THR A 117 2.33 21.58 17.14
C THR A 117 3.59 22.21 17.73
N GLY A 118 4.37 22.95 16.93
CA GLY A 118 5.64 23.52 17.37
C GLY A 118 6.68 22.49 17.85
N GLY A 119 6.54 21.22 17.45
CA GLY A 119 7.40 20.12 17.91
C GLY A 119 7.03 19.55 19.28
N ASN A 120 5.84 19.84 19.81
CA ASN A 120 5.31 19.21 21.02
C ASN A 120 4.51 17.93 20.69
N PRO A 121 4.96 16.74 21.10
CA PRO A 121 4.26 15.49 20.80
C PRO A 121 2.91 15.37 21.52
N LEU A 122 2.79 15.84 22.76
CA LEU A 122 1.53 15.77 23.52
C LEU A 122 0.40 16.53 22.82
N LEU A 123 0.75 17.66 22.20
CA LEU A 123 -0.22 18.47 21.47
C LEU A 123 -0.63 17.78 20.15
N GLY A 124 0.29 17.01 19.54
CA GLY A 124 -0.02 16.16 18.38
C GLY A 124 -0.92 14.98 18.72
N GLU A 125 -0.72 14.36 19.89
CA GLU A 125 -1.59 13.30 20.41
C GLU A 125 -3.00 13.83 20.67
N GLN A 126 -3.12 14.94 21.41
CA GLN A 126 -4.41 15.58 21.67
C GLN A 126 -5.14 16.01 20.38
N ALA A 127 -4.40 16.52 19.39
CA ALA A 127 -4.96 16.85 18.08
C ALA A 127 -5.51 15.64 17.32
N ALA A 128 -4.84 14.48 17.42
CA ALA A 128 -5.32 13.25 16.81
C ALA A 128 -6.56 12.71 17.55
N GLU A 129 -6.58 12.80 18.88
CA GLU A 129 -7.72 12.35 19.69
C GLU A 129 -8.95 13.24 19.47
N GLU A 130 -8.79 14.56 19.35
CA GLU A 130 -9.85 15.49 18.96
C GLU A 130 -10.50 15.08 17.64
N SER A 131 -9.68 14.65 16.67
CA SER A 131 -10.12 14.31 15.32
C SER A 131 -10.28 12.80 15.10
N ARG A 132 -10.50 12.02 16.17
CA ARG A 132 -10.60 10.55 16.13
C ARG A 132 -11.62 10.04 15.12
N ASP A 133 -12.81 10.64 15.09
CA ASP A 133 -13.90 10.25 14.18
C ASP A 133 -13.53 10.52 12.71
N ALA A 134 -12.85 11.63 12.43
CA ALA A 134 -12.41 11.97 11.09
C ALA A 134 -11.35 10.98 10.58
N ILE A 135 -10.41 10.59 11.45
CA ILE A 135 -9.40 9.57 11.16
C ILE A 135 -10.07 8.21 10.92
N ALA A 136 -11.01 7.80 11.78
CA ALA A 136 -11.73 6.54 11.62
C ALA A 136 -12.50 6.48 10.29
N ASN A 137 -13.13 7.59 9.89
CA ASN A 137 -13.80 7.70 8.60
C ASN A 137 -12.82 7.62 7.42
N ALA A 138 -11.64 8.24 7.52
CA ALA A 138 -10.60 8.14 6.49
C ALA A 138 -10.10 6.71 6.30
N LEU A 139 -9.98 5.94 7.39
CA LEU A 139 -9.51 4.55 7.38
C LEU A 139 -10.60 3.53 6.99
N LYS A 140 -11.86 3.95 6.91
CA LYS A 140 -12.99 3.03 6.70
C LYS A 140 -12.83 2.21 5.42
N GLY A 141 -13.13 0.91 5.52
CA GLY A 141 -13.15 -0.02 4.40
C GLY A 141 -11.77 -0.40 3.84
N SER A 142 -10.72 -0.25 4.65
CA SER A 142 -9.37 -0.71 4.32
C SER A 142 -9.20 -2.17 4.72
N ASP A 143 -8.43 -2.92 3.96
CA ASP A 143 -7.95 -4.24 4.39
C ASP A 143 -6.57 -4.11 5.07
N LEU A 144 -5.75 -3.19 4.55
CA LEU A 144 -4.38 -2.95 4.99
C LEU A 144 -4.11 -1.44 5.10
N VAL A 145 -3.60 -1.02 6.25
CA VAL A 145 -3.24 0.38 6.53
C VAL A 145 -1.75 0.47 6.84
N PHE A 146 -1.02 1.18 5.99
CA PHE A 146 0.37 1.55 6.21
C PHE A 146 0.44 2.94 6.82
N ILE A 147 1.00 3.04 8.02
CA ILE A 147 1.17 4.32 8.70
C ILE A 147 2.62 4.72 8.58
N THR A 148 2.91 5.84 7.92
CA THR A 148 4.25 6.38 7.76
C THR A 148 4.42 7.68 8.52
N ALA A 149 5.45 7.75 9.37
CA ALA A 149 5.72 8.94 10.18
C ALA A 149 7.22 9.16 10.40
N GLY A 150 7.58 10.43 10.55
CA GLY A 150 8.89 10.84 11.06
C GLY A 150 8.82 11.08 12.56
N MET A 151 9.56 10.29 13.34
CA MET A 151 9.63 10.42 14.79
C MET A 151 10.52 11.58 15.21
N GLY A 152 10.31 12.08 16.43
CA GLY A 152 11.05 13.21 16.98
C GLY A 152 10.46 14.59 16.62
N GLY A 153 9.39 14.62 15.82
CA GLY A 153 8.55 15.81 15.66
C GLY A 153 7.43 15.89 16.70
N GLY A 154 6.55 16.87 16.57
CA GLY A 154 5.34 16.97 17.41
C GLY A 154 4.21 16.10 16.85
N THR A 155 3.69 16.46 15.69
CA THR A 155 2.53 15.78 15.07
C THR A 155 2.83 14.32 14.74
N GLY A 156 3.94 14.02 14.07
CA GLY A 156 4.29 12.64 13.72
C GLY A 156 4.43 11.73 14.95
N SER A 157 5.15 12.17 15.98
CA SER A 157 5.39 11.35 17.17
C SER A 157 4.14 11.16 18.04
N GLY A 158 3.28 12.18 18.15
CA GLY A 158 2.08 12.13 18.98
C GLY A 158 0.88 11.51 18.28
N ALA A 159 0.65 11.85 17.00
CA ALA A 159 -0.53 11.40 16.27
C ALA A 159 -0.38 10.00 15.69
N ALA A 160 0.82 9.55 15.30
CA ALA A 160 0.99 8.25 14.66
C ALA A 160 0.56 7.05 15.53
N PRO A 161 0.87 7.00 16.85
CA PRO A 161 0.37 5.95 17.74
C PRO A 161 -1.16 5.94 17.83
N VAL A 162 -1.79 7.11 17.90
CA VAL A 162 -3.26 7.25 17.97
C VAL A 162 -3.91 6.75 16.69
N VAL A 163 -3.41 7.16 15.52
CA VAL A 163 -3.91 6.69 14.22
C VAL A 163 -3.81 5.15 14.12
N ALA A 164 -2.72 4.58 14.61
CA ALA A 164 -2.55 3.12 14.61
C ALA A 164 -3.48 2.40 15.57
N GLN A 165 -3.74 2.99 16.73
CA GLN A 165 -4.70 2.46 17.67
C GLN A 165 -6.11 2.44 17.03
N ILE A 166 -6.52 3.53 16.39
CA ILE A 166 -7.82 3.61 15.68
C ILE A 166 -7.91 2.55 14.58
N ALA A 167 -6.84 2.37 13.79
CA ALA A 167 -6.80 1.36 12.74
C ALA A 167 -6.93 -0.08 13.29
N LYS A 168 -6.25 -0.37 14.41
CA LYS A 168 -6.32 -1.67 15.09
C LYS A 168 -7.70 -1.93 15.71
N GLU A 169 -8.29 -0.93 16.37
CA GLU A 169 -9.63 -1.03 16.95
C GLU A 169 -10.71 -1.26 15.88
N ALA A 170 -10.52 -0.69 14.68
CA ALA A 170 -11.38 -0.92 13.53
C ALA A 170 -11.18 -2.29 12.86
N GLY A 171 -10.17 -3.07 13.27
CA GLY A 171 -9.90 -4.42 12.76
C GLY A 171 -9.07 -4.49 11.48
N TYR A 172 -8.36 -3.43 11.10
CA TYR A 172 -7.54 -3.40 9.89
C TYR A 172 -6.13 -3.94 10.15
N LEU A 173 -5.55 -4.64 9.17
CA LEU A 173 -4.15 -5.03 9.24
C LEU A 173 -3.30 -3.75 9.20
N THR A 174 -2.60 -3.44 10.29
CA THR A 174 -1.94 -2.15 10.47
C THR A 174 -0.43 -2.34 10.55
N VAL A 175 0.31 -1.67 9.67
CA VAL A 175 1.78 -1.70 9.62
C VAL A 175 2.31 -0.29 9.81
N GLY A 176 3.13 -0.09 10.85
CA GLY A 176 3.82 1.18 11.11
C GLY A 176 5.22 1.18 10.49
N VAL A 177 5.51 2.13 9.63
CA VAL A 177 6.84 2.39 9.07
C VAL A 177 7.31 3.75 9.53
N VAL A 178 8.26 3.78 10.46
CA VAL A 178 8.73 5.05 11.03
C VAL A 178 10.21 5.25 10.81
N THR A 179 10.59 6.53 10.72
CA THR A 179 11.99 6.94 10.69
C THR A 179 12.37 7.60 12.00
N TYR A 180 13.56 7.29 12.49
CA TYR A 180 14.14 7.93 13.67
C TYR A 180 14.97 9.15 13.26
N PRO A 181 15.03 10.20 14.10
CA PRO A 181 15.77 11.41 13.78
C PRO A 181 17.27 11.12 13.68
N PHE A 182 17.97 11.86 12.82
CA PHE A 182 19.41 11.76 12.71
C PHE A 182 20.12 12.31 13.96
N SER A 183 21.35 11.85 14.23
CA SER A 183 22.13 12.31 15.39
C SER A 183 22.38 13.84 15.40
N PHE A 184 22.44 14.46 14.22
CA PHE A 184 22.67 15.90 14.08
C PHE A 184 21.41 16.76 14.34
N GLU A 185 20.22 16.18 14.41
CA GLU A 185 18.97 16.92 14.65
C GLU A 185 18.77 17.33 16.12
N GLY A 186 19.68 16.89 16.99
CA GLY A 186 19.73 17.25 18.41
C GLY A 186 19.02 16.26 19.33
N ARG A 187 19.51 16.18 20.57
CA ARG A 187 19.03 15.23 21.59
C ARG A 187 17.53 15.34 21.87
N LYS A 188 16.95 16.55 21.76
CA LYS A 188 15.51 16.78 21.98
C LYS A 188 14.65 15.90 21.07
N ARG A 189 14.98 15.80 19.79
CA ARG A 189 14.22 14.95 18.84
C ARG A 189 14.38 13.48 19.13
N THR A 190 15.59 13.03 19.48
CA THR A 190 15.84 11.63 19.87
C THR A 190 15.02 11.23 21.10
N VAL A 191 14.96 12.08 22.13
CA VAL A 191 14.15 11.84 23.32
C VAL A 191 12.66 11.83 22.98
N GLN A 192 12.20 12.73 22.11
CA GLN A 192 10.80 12.76 21.66
C GLN A 192 10.41 11.56 20.77
N ALA A 193 11.37 10.93 20.09
CA ALA A 193 11.15 9.73 19.29
C ALA A 193 11.11 8.44 20.13
N CYS A 194 11.79 8.43 21.29
CA CYS A 194 11.92 7.27 22.17
C CYS A 194 10.60 6.64 22.66
N PRO A 195 9.49 7.38 22.93
CA PRO A 195 8.26 6.80 23.46
C PRO A 195 7.60 5.78 22.52
N PHE A 196 7.87 5.86 21.22
CA PHE A 196 7.25 5.01 20.21
C PHE A 196 7.56 3.52 20.39
N ASN A 197 8.77 3.18 20.85
CA ASN A 197 9.13 1.79 21.08
C ASN A 197 8.27 1.13 22.16
N SER A 198 7.70 1.90 23.08
CA SER A 198 6.83 1.40 24.14
C SER A 198 5.34 1.43 23.78
N SER A 199 4.88 2.42 23.00
CA SER A 199 3.46 2.58 22.67
C SER A 199 2.99 1.77 21.46
N MET A 200 3.91 1.37 20.57
CA MET A 200 3.57 0.67 19.33
C MET A 200 4.20 -0.72 19.20
N GLN A 201 4.78 -1.27 20.27
CA GLN A 201 5.11 -2.70 20.31
C GLN A 201 3.81 -3.48 20.11
N CYS A 202 3.54 -3.86 18.86
CA CYS A 202 2.62 -4.94 18.56
C CYS A 202 3.15 -6.15 19.30
N SER A 203 2.52 -6.46 20.44
CA SER A 203 2.66 -7.76 21.09
C SER A 203 2.39 -8.81 20.02
N GLY A 204 3.45 -9.46 19.56
CA GLY A 204 3.36 -10.62 18.69
C GLY A 204 2.75 -11.80 19.42
#